data_AF-A0A3S1J4H2-F1
#
_entry.id   AF-A0A3S1J4H2-F1
#
_cell.length_a   1.000
_cell.length_b   1.000
_cell.length_c   1.000
_cell.angle_alpha   90.00
_cell.angle_beta   90.00
_cell.angle_gamma   90.00
#
_symmetry.space_group_name_H-M   'P 1'
#
loop_
_entity.id
_entity.type
_entity.pdbx_description
1 polymer ?
#
loop_
_entity_poly.entity_id
_entity_poly.type
_entity_poly.pdbx_seq_one_letter_code
_entity_poly.pdbx_strand_id
1 'polypeptide(L)'
;MIAAISGRALAAAARRAGYRPLVADFFCDTDTVALAERATMLPGDLQGVIDGERIIETLRQLAGDDQPVAIVLGSGFERMTETVDVIARYFPLAGNSGGAIRRIKDPQLLAADCAELGIPHPQFRWDRPPDPENWVVKTAGGAGGAHIRRAAGETSVLQ
;
A
#
# COMPACT_ATOMS: atom_id res chain seq x y z
N MET A 1 6.44 13.95 -5.24
CA MET A 1 6.18 12.87 -6.21
C MET A 1 5.26 11.85 -5.58
N ILE A 2 4.41 11.19 -6.36
CA ILE A 2 3.42 10.22 -5.89
C ILE A 2 3.57 8.96 -6.74
N ALA A 3 3.58 7.79 -6.10
CA ALA A 3 3.46 6.50 -6.77
C ALA A 3 2.34 5.70 -6.10
N ALA A 4 1.34 5.24 -6.84
CA ALA A 4 0.20 4.50 -6.28
C ALA A 4 -0.55 3.72 -7.36
N ILE A 5 -1.37 2.73 -7.00
CA ILE A 5 -2.35 2.15 -7.94
C ILE A 5 -3.29 3.26 -8.45
N SER A 6 -3.75 4.15 -7.57
CA SER A 6 -4.52 5.35 -7.93
C SER A 6 -3.95 6.58 -7.22
N GLY A 7 -3.43 7.52 -8.00
CA GLY A 7 -2.74 8.72 -7.51
C GLY A 7 -3.64 9.95 -7.40
N ARG A 8 -4.80 9.96 -8.05
CA ARG A 8 -5.71 11.14 -8.18
C ARG A 8 -5.97 11.89 -6.88
N ALA A 9 -6.36 11.18 -5.82
CA ALA A 9 -6.68 11.81 -4.53
C ALA A 9 -5.45 12.46 -3.86
N LEU A 10 -4.29 11.80 -3.96
CA LEU A 10 -3.02 12.34 -3.47
C LEU A 10 -2.57 13.55 -4.31
N ALA A 11 -2.76 13.51 -5.63
CA ALA A 11 -2.46 14.63 -6.51
C ALA A 11 -3.32 15.87 -6.18
N ALA A 12 -4.63 15.66 -5.93
CA ALA A 12 -5.53 16.72 -5.49
C ALA A 12 -5.10 17.31 -4.14
N ALA A 13 -4.70 16.46 -3.18
CA ALA A 13 -4.20 16.92 -1.88
C ALA A 13 -2.90 17.73 -2.02
N ALA A 14 -1.96 17.26 -2.86
CA ALA A 14 -0.72 17.96 -3.14
C ALA A 14 -0.96 19.35 -3.77
N ARG A 15 -1.85 19.45 -4.76
CA ARG A 15 -2.24 20.74 -5.36
C ARG A 15 -2.84 21.69 -4.33
N ARG A 16 -3.77 21.21 -3.49
CA ARG A 16 -4.37 22.03 -2.40
C ARG A 16 -3.33 22.54 -1.41
N ALA A 17 -2.27 21.77 -1.16
CA ALA A 17 -1.16 22.14 -0.30
C ALA A 17 -0.08 23.00 -1.02
N GLY A 18 -0.31 23.42 -2.27
CA GLY A 18 0.59 24.30 -3.03
C GLY A 18 1.77 23.60 -3.70
N TYR A 19 1.78 22.26 -3.76
CA TYR A 19 2.83 21.50 -4.44
C TYR A 19 2.54 21.32 -5.93
N ARG A 20 3.60 21.02 -6.69
CA ARG A 20 3.56 20.55 -8.09
C ARG A 20 3.69 19.01 -8.11
N PRO A 21 2.59 18.25 -8.14
CA PRO A 21 2.66 16.80 -8.05
C PRO A 21 3.17 16.15 -9.34
N LEU A 22 4.26 15.40 -9.24
CA LEU A 22 4.64 14.40 -10.23
C LEU A 22 3.95 13.09 -9.85
N VAL A 23 3.18 12.47 -10.75
CA VAL A 23 2.34 11.30 -10.44
C VAL A 23 2.72 10.11 -11.33
N ALA A 24 3.03 8.99 -10.72
CA ALA A 24 3.04 7.69 -11.37
C ALA A 24 1.87 6.87 -10.81
N ASP A 25 0.90 6.51 -11.63
CA ASP A 25 -0.16 5.57 -11.24
C ASP A 25 -0.58 4.64 -12.36
N PHE A 26 -1.43 3.64 -12.10
CA PHE A 26 -1.78 2.66 -13.15
C PHE A 26 -2.81 3.16 -14.15
N PHE A 27 -3.69 4.05 -13.72
CA PHE A 27 -4.79 4.51 -14.57
C PHE A 27 -4.35 5.65 -15.48
N CYS A 28 -3.52 6.56 -14.96
CA CYS A 28 -3.12 7.80 -15.61
C CYS A 28 -4.32 8.51 -16.28
N ASP A 29 -5.47 8.49 -15.59
CA ASP A 29 -6.73 8.98 -16.13
C ASP A 29 -6.72 10.51 -16.32
N THR A 30 -7.67 11.02 -17.11
CA THR A 30 -7.75 12.45 -17.44
C THR A 30 -7.80 13.33 -16.20
N ASP A 31 -8.47 12.89 -15.14
CA ASP A 31 -8.56 13.63 -13.88
C ASP A 31 -7.19 13.70 -13.17
N THR A 32 -6.43 12.60 -13.17
CA THR A 32 -5.08 12.55 -12.61
C THR A 32 -4.14 13.42 -13.40
N VAL A 33 -4.17 13.36 -14.73
CA VAL A 33 -3.36 14.20 -15.63
C VAL A 33 -3.68 15.69 -15.41
N ALA A 34 -4.95 16.05 -15.28
CA ALA A 34 -5.37 17.44 -15.03
C ALA A 34 -4.85 18.00 -13.69
N LEU A 35 -4.63 17.13 -12.71
CA LEU A 35 -4.09 17.50 -11.40
C LEU A 35 -2.56 17.42 -11.33
N ALA A 36 -1.95 16.57 -12.15
CA ALA A 36 -0.51 16.38 -12.16
C ALA A 36 0.23 17.55 -12.84
N GLU A 37 1.47 17.77 -12.43
CA GLU A 37 2.43 18.56 -13.21
C GLU A 37 2.96 17.72 -14.38
N ARG A 38 3.32 16.48 -14.07
CA ARG A 38 3.65 15.43 -15.02
C ARG A 38 3.07 14.12 -14.50
N ALA A 39 2.50 13.33 -15.40
CA ALA A 39 1.95 12.03 -15.09
C ALA A 39 2.61 10.97 -15.98
N THR A 40 2.77 9.78 -15.43
CA THR A 40 3.17 8.60 -16.21
C THR A 40 2.47 7.36 -15.67
N MET A 41 2.39 6.32 -16.48
CA MET A 41 1.89 5.04 -16.02
C MET A 41 2.96 4.33 -15.17
N LEU A 42 2.55 3.72 -14.06
CA LEU A 42 3.41 2.78 -13.34
C LEU A 42 3.67 1.53 -14.19
N PRO A 43 4.89 0.96 -14.14
CA PRO A 43 5.17 -0.30 -14.81
C PRO A 43 4.49 -1.44 -14.03
N GLY A 44 3.88 -2.37 -14.74
CA GLY A 44 3.12 -3.45 -14.13
C GLY A 44 1.90 -3.86 -14.95
N ASP A 45 0.95 -4.52 -14.29
CA ASP A 45 -0.31 -4.94 -14.90
C ASP A 45 -1.55 -4.27 -14.27
N LEU A 46 -2.66 -4.33 -14.99
CA LEU A 46 -3.96 -3.79 -14.53
C LEU A 46 -4.55 -4.59 -13.36
N GLN A 47 -3.98 -5.73 -12.98
CA GLN A 47 -4.36 -6.45 -11.76
C GLN A 47 -3.75 -5.79 -10.51
N GLY A 48 -2.97 -4.72 -10.69
CA GLY A 48 -2.42 -3.91 -9.62
C GLY A 48 -1.03 -4.36 -9.18
N VAL A 49 -0.36 -5.21 -9.95
CA VAL A 49 1.00 -5.66 -9.64
C VAL A 49 2.01 -4.69 -10.23
N ILE A 50 2.69 -3.95 -9.36
CA ILE A 50 3.75 -3.02 -9.76
C ILE A 50 5.02 -3.80 -10.06
N ASP A 51 5.66 -3.49 -11.18
CA ASP A 51 6.96 -4.05 -11.55
C ASP A 51 8.06 -3.36 -10.73
N GLY A 52 8.52 -4.04 -9.69
CA GLY A 52 9.53 -3.54 -8.76
C GLY A 52 10.92 -3.36 -9.38
N GLU A 53 11.23 -4.00 -10.52
CA GLU A 53 12.52 -3.85 -11.19
C GLU A 53 12.56 -2.56 -12.02
N ARG A 54 11.44 -2.21 -12.66
CA ARG A 54 11.35 -1.04 -13.56
C ARG A 54 10.95 0.24 -12.85
N ILE A 55 10.37 0.15 -11.66
CA ILE A 55 9.81 1.31 -10.95
C ILE A 55 10.84 2.44 -10.71
N ILE A 56 12.09 2.12 -10.37
CA ILE A 56 13.09 3.15 -10.10
C ILE A 56 13.42 3.93 -11.35
N GLU A 57 13.56 3.26 -12.49
CA GLU A 57 13.78 3.92 -13.77
C GLU A 57 12.59 4.81 -14.14
N THR A 58 11.36 4.30 -14.04
CA THR A 58 10.14 5.08 -14.31
C THR A 58 10.05 6.33 -13.43
N LEU A 59 10.33 6.22 -12.12
CA LEU A 59 10.27 7.36 -11.20
C LEU A 59 11.37 8.38 -11.49
N ARG A 60 12.58 7.95 -11.88
CA ARG A 60 13.67 8.85 -12.28
C ARG A 60 13.34 9.58 -13.59
N GLN A 61 12.77 8.90 -14.57
CA GLN A 61 12.32 9.52 -15.82
C GLN A 61 11.20 10.53 -15.56
N LEU A 62 10.24 10.20 -14.69
CA LEU A 62 9.17 11.12 -14.27
C LEU A 62 9.74 12.36 -13.57
N ALA A 63 10.74 12.18 -12.70
CA ALA A 63 11.43 13.29 -12.05
C ALA A 63 12.19 14.16 -13.06
N GLY A 64 12.87 13.57 -14.05
CA GLY A 64 13.76 14.32 -14.95
C GLY A 64 14.81 15.09 -14.15
N ASP A 65 14.91 16.39 -14.40
CA ASP A 65 15.83 17.29 -13.66
C ASP A 65 15.23 17.87 -12.37
N ASP A 66 13.93 17.65 -12.11
CA ASP A 66 13.32 18.08 -10.85
C ASP A 66 13.87 17.25 -9.68
N GLN A 67 14.00 17.88 -8.51
CA GLN A 67 14.31 17.21 -7.25
C GLN A 67 13.04 17.17 -6.38
N PRO A 68 12.31 16.04 -6.36
CA PRO A 68 11.11 15.94 -5.54
C PRO A 68 11.47 16.06 -4.06
N VAL A 69 10.79 16.98 -3.35
CA VAL A 69 10.96 17.15 -1.89
C VAL A 69 10.70 15.86 -1.11
N ALA A 70 9.78 15.03 -1.61
CA ALA A 70 9.53 13.68 -1.14
C ALA A 70 8.76 12.86 -2.18
N ILE A 71 8.77 11.55 -2.00
CA ILE A 71 7.85 10.60 -2.61
C ILE A 71 6.82 10.11 -1.59
N VAL A 72 5.54 10.12 -1.98
CA VAL A 72 4.44 9.50 -1.24
C VAL A 72 4.04 8.22 -1.96
N LEU A 73 4.05 7.10 -1.24
CA LEU A 73 3.58 5.80 -1.74
C LEU A 73 2.14 5.59 -1.31
N GLY A 74 1.23 5.50 -2.29
CA GLY A 74 -0.18 5.16 -2.06
C GLY A 74 -0.41 3.64 -2.03
N SER A 75 -1.59 3.22 -2.45
CA SER A 75 -1.94 1.80 -2.52
C SER A 75 -1.06 1.03 -3.52
N GLY A 76 -0.87 -0.27 -3.29
CA GLY A 76 -0.09 -1.18 -4.13
C GLY A 76 1.27 -1.56 -3.53
N PHE A 77 1.80 -0.74 -2.64
CA PHE A 77 3.11 -0.97 -2.02
C PHE A 77 3.07 -1.83 -0.76
N GLU A 78 1.88 -2.15 -0.25
CA GLU A 78 1.73 -2.79 1.05
C GLU A 78 2.38 -4.19 1.07
N ARG A 79 2.48 -4.86 -0.09
CA ARG A 79 3.11 -6.19 -0.23
C ARG A 79 4.54 -6.12 -0.78
N MET A 80 5.06 -4.93 -1.08
CA MET A 80 6.32 -4.72 -1.77
C MET A 80 7.31 -3.97 -0.89
N THR A 81 7.50 -4.46 0.34
CA THR A 81 8.24 -3.72 1.37
C THR A 81 9.72 -3.51 1.02
N GLU A 82 10.30 -4.43 0.28
CA GLU A 82 11.64 -4.37 -0.28
C GLU A 82 11.72 -3.26 -1.32
N THR A 83 10.72 -3.15 -2.20
CA THR A 83 10.63 -2.08 -3.20
C THR A 83 10.46 -0.71 -2.52
N VAL A 84 9.67 -0.62 -1.44
CA VAL A 84 9.59 0.62 -0.62
C VAL A 84 10.98 1.03 -0.12
N ASP A 85 11.73 0.08 0.45
CA ASP A 85 13.08 0.33 0.96
C ASP A 85 14.06 0.72 -0.16
N VAL A 86 13.91 0.15 -1.36
CA VAL A 86 14.70 0.53 -2.54
C VAL A 86 14.36 1.94 -3.01
N ILE A 87 13.08 2.29 -3.15
CA ILE A 87 12.63 3.65 -3.52
C ILE A 87 13.19 4.70 -2.56
N ALA A 88 13.13 4.41 -1.25
CA ALA A 88 13.61 5.32 -0.20
C ALA A 88 15.12 5.62 -0.27
N ARG A 89 15.90 4.81 -1.00
CA ARG A 89 17.33 5.09 -1.27
C ARG A 89 17.54 6.15 -2.35
N TYR A 90 16.56 6.36 -3.23
CA TYR A 90 16.65 7.30 -4.36
C TYR A 90 15.88 8.59 -4.13
N PHE A 91 14.79 8.54 -3.37
CA PHE A 91 13.93 9.68 -3.10
C PHE A 91 13.60 9.77 -1.61
N PRO A 92 13.54 10.98 -1.01
CA PRO A 92 13.10 11.13 0.37
C PRO A 92 11.68 10.56 0.53
N LEU A 93 11.49 9.56 1.39
CA LEU A 93 10.20 8.92 1.60
C LEU A 93 9.35 9.73 2.60
N ALA A 94 8.19 10.22 2.17
CA ALA A 94 7.16 10.77 3.04
C ALA A 94 6.14 9.66 3.37
N GLY A 95 6.51 8.78 4.30
CA GLY A 95 5.71 7.64 4.69
C GLY A 95 6.47 6.63 5.54
N ASN A 96 5.90 5.44 5.68
CA ASN A 96 6.51 4.36 6.45
C ASN A 96 7.52 3.57 5.60
N SER A 97 8.65 3.20 6.22
CA SER A 97 9.63 2.30 5.61
C SER A 97 9.05 0.89 5.39
N GLY A 98 9.72 0.09 4.57
CA GLY A 98 9.38 -1.31 4.41
C GLY A 98 9.44 -2.06 5.74
N GLY A 99 10.39 -1.71 6.61
CA GLY A 99 10.49 -2.28 7.96
C GLY A 99 9.26 -2.02 8.83
N ALA A 100 8.76 -0.78 8.82
CA ALA A 100 7.54 -0.43 9.55
C ALA A 100 6.30 -1.16 8.98
N ILE A 101 6.22 -1.27 7.65
CA ILE A 101 5.13 -2.01 6.98
C ILE A 101 5.19 -3.51 7.34
N ARG A 102 6.37 -4.14 7.33
CA ARG A 102 6.54 -5.54 7.73
C ARG A 102 6.11 -5.76 9.19
N ARG A 103 6.53 -4.87 10.09
CA ARG A 103 6.20 -4.98 11.53
C ARG A 103 4.69 -4.91 11.78
N ILE A 104 4.00 -3.90 11.25
CA ILE A 104 2.55 -3.73 11.47
C ILE A 104 1.72 -4.84 10.82
N LYS A 105 2.30 -5.55 9.83
CA LYS A 105 1.66 -6.65 9.10
C LYS A 105 1.84 -8.01 9.74
N ASP A 106 2.75 -8.12 10.69
CA ASP A 106 2.90 -9.31 11.52
C ASP A 106 1.92 -9.22 12.71
N PRO A 107 0.98 -10.17 12.85
CA PRO A 107 -0.03 -10.09 13.91
C PRO A 107 0.56 -10.23 15.32
N GLN A 108 1.68 -10.95 15.49
CA GLN A 108 2.34 -11.10 16.79
C GLN A 108 3.06 -9.82 17.17
N LEU A 109 3.81 -9.22 16.24
CA LEU A 109 4.51 -7.96 16.50
C LEU A 109 3.51 -6.81 16.71
N LEU A 110 2.45 -6.72 15.90
CA LEU A 110 1.41 -5.71 16.08
C LEU A 110 0.72 -5.84 17.45
N ALA A 111 0.38 -7.06 17.88
CA ALA A 111 -0.23 -7.28 19.18
C ALA A 111 0.72 -6.91 20.33
N ALA A 112 2.01 -7.21 20.20
CA ALA A 112 3.01 -6.80 21.18
C ALA A 112 3.12 -5.26 21.29
N ASP A 113 3.16 -4.55 20.15
CA ASP A 113 3.18 -3.08 20.10
C ASP A 113 1.91 -2.49 20.74
N CYS A 114 0.74 -3.04 20.42
CA CYS A 114 -0.53 -2.60 21.01
C CYS A 114 -0.56 -2.84 22.52
N ALA A 115 -0.09 -4.00 23.00
CA ALA A 115 -0.05 -4.32 24.42
C ALA A 115 0.88 -3.36 25.19
N GLU A 116 2.06 -3.04 24.64
CA GLU A 116 3.00 -2.07 25.21
C GLU A 116 2.37 -0.68 25.34
N LEU A 117 1.58 -0.27 24.33
CA LEU A 117 0.93 1.04 24.29
C LEU A 117 -0.44 1.08 25.00
N GLY A 118 -0.92 -0.04 25.55
CA GLY A 118 -2.25 -0.13 26.17
C GLY A 118 -3.41 0.02 25.17
N ILE A 119 -3.19 -0.29 23.89
CA ILE A 119 -4.20 -0.22 22.82
C ILE A 119 -4.94 -1.57 22.75
N PRO A 120 -6.27 -1.61 22.90
CA PRO A 120 -7.03 -2.83 22.69
C PRO A 120 -6.85 -3.35 21.27
N HIS A 121 -6.51 -4.64 21.14
CA HIS A 121 -6.34 -5.31 19.86
C HIS A 121 -7.12 -6.62 19.84
N PRO A 122 -7.57 -7.10 18.66
CA PRO A 122 -8.27 -8.36 18.57
C PRO A 122 -7.38 -9.52 19.02
N GLN A 123 -8.01 -10.56 19.56
CA GLN A 123 -7.34 -11.83 19.78
C GLN A 123 -7.05 -12.48 18.41
N PHE A 124 -5.91 -13.13 18.29
CA PHE A 124 -5.56 -13.94 17.13
C PHE A 124 -4.99 -15.27 17.61
N ARG A 125 -5.11 -16.28 16.76
CA ARG A 125 -4.62 -17.64 17.02
C ARG A 125 -4.25 -18.31 15.70
N TRP A 126 -3.40 -19.33 15.79
CA TRP A 126 -2.97 -20.13 14.63
C TRP A 126 -3.76 -21.44 14.50
N ASP A 127 -4.27 -21.95 15.61
CA ASP A 127 -5.18 -23.09 15.70
C ASP A 127 -6.64 -22.69 15.45
N ARG A 128 -7.50 -23.69 15.15
CA ARG A 128 -8.93 -23.46 15.00
C ARG A 128 -9.56 -23.09 16.34
N PRO A 129 -10.30 -21.97 16.44
CA PRO A 129 -10.99 -21.58 17.67
C PRO A 129 -12.11 -22.55 18.04
N PRO A 130 -12.45 -22.68 19.33
CA PRO A 130 -13.58 -23.51 19.78
C PRO A 130 -14.94 -22.98 19.31
N ASP A 131 -15.05 -21.68 19.02
CA ASP A 131 -16.26 -20.98 18.58
C ASP A 131 -16.10 -20.36 17.16
N PRO A 132 -15.87 -21.17 16.12
CA PRO A 132 -15.46 -20.68 14.80
C PRO A 132 -16.46 -19.76 14.08
N GLU A 133 -17.72 -19.70 14.53
CA GLU A 133 -18.75 -18.79 14.02
C GLU A 133 -18.42 -17.30 14.28
N ASN A 134 -17.73 -17.02 15.40
CA ASN A 134 -17.38 -15.66 15.82
C ASN A 134 -16.00 -15.21 15.32
N TRP A 135 -15.33 -16.04 14.52
CA TRP A 135 -13.97 -15.80 14.07
C TRP A 135 -13.88 -15.69 12.54
N VAL A 136 -12.87 -14.94 12.10
CA VAL A 136 -12.48 -14.86 10.70
C VAL A 136 -11.06 -15.38 10.52
N VAL A 137 -10.82 -16.04 9.39
CA VAL A 137 -9.48 -16.41 8.93
C VAL A 137 -9.00 -15.33 7.98
N LYS A 138 -7.75 -14.90 8.18
CA LYS A 138 -7.07 -13.92 7.34
C LYS A 138 -5.65 -14.38 7.07
N THR A 139 -5.16 -14.20 5.84
CA THR A 139 -3.74 -14.37 5.52
C THR A 139 -2.91 -13.32 6.26
N ALA A 140 -1.89 -13.75 7.01
CA ALA A 140 -0.93 -12.85 7.64
C ALA A 140 -0.24 -11.97 6.59
N GLY A 141 -0.02 -10.69 6.91
CA GLY A 141 0.47 -9.67 5.96
C GLY A 141 -0.48 -9.32 4.80
N GLY A 142 -1.64 -9.99 4.72
CA GLY A 142 -2.68 -9.72 3.74
C GLY A 142 -3.30 -8.33 3.87
N ALA A 143 -3.45 -7.66 2.73
CA ALA A 143 -4.19 -6.42 2.58
C ALA A 143 -5.43 -6.64 1.69
N GLY A 144 -6.49 -5.90 1.97
CA GLY A 144 -7.80 -6.06 1.34
C GLY A 144 -8.66 -7.16 1.99
N GLY A 145 -9.82 -7.43 1.38
CA GLY A 145 -10.81 -8.38 1.90
C GLY A 145 -10.83 -9.75 1.19
N ALA A 146 -10.14 -9.89 0.05
CA ALA A 146 -10.30 -11.04 -0.85
C ALA A 146 -9.89 -12.39 -0.24
N HIS A 147 -9.01 -12.39 0.77
CA HIS A 147 -8.55 -13.60 1.48
C HIS A 147 -9.24 -13.78 2.85
N ILE A 148 -10.19 -12.93 3.22
CA ILE A 148 -10.91 -13.04 4.49
C ILE A 148 -12.02 -14.07 4.32
N ARG A 149 -12.12 -15.01 5.25
CA ARG A 149 -13.18 -16.04 5.29
C ARG A 149 -13.70 -16.21 6.72
N ARG A 150 -14.90 -16.77 6.87
CA ARG A 150 -15.39 -17.23 8.19
C ARG A 150 -14.57 -18.45 8.63
N ALA A 151 -14.22 -18.52 9.91
CA ALA A 151 -13.48 -19.69 10.44
C ALA A 151 -14.35 -20.95 10.49
N ALA A 152 -15.67 -20.81 10.51
CA ALA A 152 -16.63 -21.90 10.37
C ALA A 152 -16.63 -22.56 8.97
N GLY A 153 -16.03 -21.90 7.96
CA GLY A 153 -16.18 -22.22 6.55
C GLY A 153 -17.25 -21.36 5.88
N GLU A 154 -17.35 -21.44 4.56
CA GLU A 154 -18.51 -20.90 3.84
C GLU A 154 -19.67 -21.89 4.03
N THR A 155 -20.79 -21.43 4.56
CA THR A 155 -22.02 -22.21 4.51
C THR A 155 -22.38 -22.37 3.04
N SER A 156 -22.25 -23.57 2.49
CA SER A 156 -22.85 -23.91 1.21
C SER A 156 -24.33 -23.58 1.31
N VAL A 157 -24.77 -22.50 0.67
CA VAL A 157 -26.20 -22.32 0.43
C VAL A 157 -26.53 -23.41 -0.59
N LEU A 158 -27.03 -24.54 -0.11
CA LEU A 158 -27.64 -25.54 -0.96
C LEU A 158 -28.88 -24.91 -1.60
N GLN A 159 -28.85 -24.89 -2.93
CA GLN A 159 -29.91 -24.62 -3.92
C GLN A 159 -30.14 -23.17 -4.34
#